data_AF-W1NSK7-F1
#
_entry.id   AF-W1NSK7-F1
#
_cell.length_a   1.000
_cell.length_b   1.000
_cell.length_c   1.000
_cell.angle_alpha   90.00
_cell.angle_beta   90.00
_cell.angle_gamma   90.00
#
_symmetry.space_group_name_H-M   'P 1'
#
loop_
_entity.id
_entity.type
_entity.pdbx_description
1 polymer ?
#
loop_
_entity_poly.entity_id
_entity_poly.type
_entity_poly.pdbx_seq_one_letter_code
_entity_poly.pdbx_strand_id
1 'polypeptide(L)'
;MALPLSAIKAVLSSDELHVGLEDVVFDFALEWAHAKYPNLGERREILGSHIVPAIRFSSMSTHKLRAVFECEDIDPSLASKLVARAFIVNAEEAELKHCVAECAYKLPPLKVIQLAESLAKCLVFLDLRQEQCAALFPTGYMKSQVFYLSGNAFYLRVQCNKNDESSSHSFGLYLGIGERLDTVFTQYTFAYRLKPSRRFRTTGMLEYQFVKGQTSEYGFANLFKTPWTSFIAGDSPHFLNGLLHLRAEVAINTQ
;
A
#
# COMPACT_ATOMS: atom_id res chain seq x y z
N MET A 1 -26.47 27.94 -24.79
CA MET A 1 -25.93 26.98 -25.78
C MET A 1 -27.03 26.02 -26.22
N ALA A 2 -27.19 25.76 -27.52
CA ALA A 2 -28.33 24.97 -28.05
C ALA A 2 -27.99 23.51 -28.43
N LEU A 3 -26.76 23.05 -28.20
CA LEU A 3 -26.32 21.71 -28.61
C LEU A 3 -27.08 20.60 -27.87
N PRO A 4 -27.44 19.49 -28.56
CA PRO A 4 -28.02 18.32 -27.92
C PRO A 4 -26.98 17.56 -27.09
N LEU A 5 -27.44 16.76 -26.12
CA LEU A 5 -26.58 15.97 -25.24
C LEU A 5 -25.59 15.08 -26.00
N SER A 6 -26.02 14.44 -27.09
CA SER A 6 -25.16 13.59 -27.92
C SER A 6 -23.98 14.35 -28.53
N ALA A 7 -24.22 15.59 -28.99
CA ALA A 7 -23.17 16.45 -29.55
C ALA A 7 -22.19 16.89 -28.45
N ILE A 8 -22.69 17.26 -27.27
CA ILE A 8 -21.81 17.62 -26.14
C ILE A 8 -20.94 16.45 -25.72
N LYS A 9 -21.50 15.24 -25.56
CA LYS A 9 -20.71 14.06 -25.21
C LYS A 9 -19.61 13.79 -26.23
N ALA A 10 -19.92 13.92 -27.52
CA ALA A 10 -18.94 13.72 -28.59
C ALA A 10 -17.80 14.75 -28.51
N VAL A 11 -18.12 16.02 -28.22
CA VAL A 11 -17.12 17.07 -28.02
C VAL A 11 -16.24 16.77 -26.80
N LEU A 12 -16.84 16.48 -25.64
CA LEU A 12 -16.10 16.26 -24.39
C LEU A 12 -15.21 15.01 -24.44
N SER A 13 -15.64 13.97 -25.17
CA SER A 13 -14.87 12.73 -25.32
C SER A 13 -13.74 12.81 -26.35
N SER A 14 -13.55 13.96 -26.99
CA SER A 14 -12.53 14.13 -28.04
C SER A 14 -11.14 14.35 -27.44
N ASP A 15 -10.15 13.69 -28.05
CA ASP A 15 -8.73 13.87 -27.73
C ASP A 15 -8.10 15.06 -28.48
N GLU A 16 -8.82 15.66 -29.43
CA GLU A 16 -8.34 16.76 -30.29
C GLU A 16 -8.81 18.14 -29.80
N LEU A 17 -9.24 18.24 -28.54
CA LEU A 17 -9.65 19.52 -27.96
C LEU A 17 -8.42 20.43 -27.74
N HIS A 18 -8.41 21.58 -28.42
CA HIS A 18 -7.36 22.59 -28.29
C HIS A 18 -7.63 23.51 -27.09
N VAL A 19 -7.61 22.94 -25.89
CA VAL A 19 -7.84 23.65 -24.62
C VAL A 19 -6.62 23.55 -23.71
N GLY A 20 -6.40 24.58 -22.88
CA GLY A 20 -5.21 24.63 -22.02
C GLY A 20 -5.24 23.65 -20.84
N LEU A 21 -6.42 23.39 -20.27
CA LEU A 21 -6.65 22.48 -19.14
C LEU A 21 -8.06 21.89 -19.22
N GLU A 22 -8.24 20.71 -18.62
CA GLU A 22 -9.57 20.08 -18.50
C GLU A 22 -10.52 20.91 -17.59
N ASP A 23 -9.98 21.86 -16.82
CA ASP A 23 -10.74 22.84 -16.05
C ASP A 23 -11.79 23.57 -16.90
N VAL A 24 -11.41 24.00 -18.12
CA VAL A 24 -12.28 24.74 -19.03
C VAL A 24 -13.36 23.83 -19.63
N VAL A 25 -13.03 22.55 -19.82
CA VAL A 25 -13.95 21.53 -20.33
C VAL A 25 -15.08 21.29 -19.33
N PHE A 26 -14.74 21.23 -18.04
CA PHE A 26 -15.72 21.10 -16.96
C PHE A 26 -16.62 22.33 -16.83
N ASP A 27 -16.04 23.53 -16.85
CA ASP A 27 -16.81 24.77 -16.75
C ASP A 27 -17.79 24.91 -17.93
N PHE A 28 -17.33 24.60 -19.16
CA PHE A 28 -18.18 24.57 -20.34
C PHE A 28 -19.33 23.58 -20.21
N ALA A 29 -19.06 22.38 -19.69
CA ALA A 29 -20.09 21.36 -19.51
C ALA A 29 -21.13 21.77 -18.45
N LEU A 30 -20.68 22.45 -17.38
CA LEU A 30 -21.54 22.97 -16.32
C LEU A 30 -22.44 24.10 -16.84
N GLU A 31 -21.87 25.06 -17.57
CA GLU A 31 -22.63 26.14 -18.22
C GLU A 31 -23.67 25.61 -19.21
N TRP A 32 -23.30 24.61 -20.01
CA TRP A 32 -24.24 23.94 -20.91
C TRP A 32 -25.39 23.28 -20.13
N ALA A 33 -25.07 22.56 -19.04
CA ALA A 33 -26.06 21.87 -18.23
C ALA A 33 -27.00 22.86 -17.52
N HIS A 34 -26.50 23.98 -17.00
CA HIS A 34 -27.32 25.07 -16.45
C HIS A 34 -28.27 25.66 -17.49
N ALA A 35 -27.79 25.87 -18.71
CA ALA A 35 -28.59 26.44 -19.79
C ALA A 35 -29.68 25.47 -20.31
N LYS A 36 -29.43 24.16 -20.28
CA LYS A 36 -30.36 23.14 -20.80
C LYS A 36 -31.30 22.57 -19.75
N TYR A 37 -30.86 22.46 -18.51
CA TYR A 37 -31.58 21.78 -17.42
C TYR A 37 -31.66 22.71 -16.20
N PRO A 38 -32.69 23.58 -16.13
CA PRO A 38 -32.87 24.48 -15.00
C PRO A 38 -33.14 23.73 -13.68
N ASN A 39 -33.76 22.54 -13.76
CA ASN A 39 -34.04 21.69 -12.61
C ASN A 39 -32.76 21.01 -12.09
N LEU A 40 -32.45 21.20 -10.81
CA LEU A 40 -31.25 20.66 -10.16
C LEU A 40 -31.19 19.12 -10.18
N GLY A 41 -32.32 18.43 -9.97
CA GLY A 41 -32.36 16.97 -9.92
C GLY A 41 -32.06 16.35 -11.28
N GLU A 42 -32.76 16.82 -12.32
CA GLU A 42 -32.52 16.41 -13.71
C GLU A 42 -31.09 16.75 -14.14
N ARG A 43 -30.61 17.94 -13.77
CA ARG A 43 -29.24 18.36 -14.08
C ARG A 43 -28.19 17.45 -13.43
N ARG A 44 -28.34 17.10 -12.16
CA ARG A 44 -27.46 16.16 -11.45
C ARG A 44 -27.43 14.79 -12.14
N GLU A 45 -28.59 14.30 -12.56
CA GLU A 45 -28.72 13.03 -13.27
C GLU A 45 -27.97 13.06 -14.61
N ILE A 46 -28.20 14.08 -15.43
CA ILE A 46 -27.54 14.23 -16.74
C ILE A 46 -26.03 14.42 -16.57
N LEU A 47 -25.61 15.26 -15.63
CA LEU A 47 -24.19 15.49 -15.36
C LEU A 47 -23.51 14.19 -14.91
N GLY A 48 -24.06 13.52 -13.90
CA GLY A 48 -23.44 12.33 -13.31
C GLY A 48 -23.40 11.12 -14.25
N SER A 49 -24.45 10.89 -15.03
CA SER A 49 -24.57 9.68 -15.87
C SER A 49 -23.98 9.83 -17.28
N HIS A 50 -23.90 11.06 -17.80
CA HIS A 50 -23.59 11.27 -19.21
C HIS A 50 -22.42 12.21 -19.49
N ILE A 51 -22.20 13.20 -18.62
CA ILE A 51 -21.18 14.23 -18.85
C ILE A 51 -19.90 13.91 -18.08
N VAL A 52 -20.01 13.66 -16.77
CA VAL A 52 -18.90 13.30 -15.88
C VAL A 52 -18.02 12.17 -16.46
N PRO A 53 -18.58 11.07 -17.02
CA PRO A 53 -17.75 10.00 -17.58
C PRO A 53 -16.88 10.43 -18.78
N ALA A 54 -17.23 11.53 -19.45
CA ALA A 54 -16.49 12.05 -20.59
C ALA A 54 -15.40 13.06 -20.20
N ILE A 55 -15.28 13.42 -18.91
CA ILE A 55 -14.34 14.44 -18.42
C ILE A 55 -13.12 13.77 -17.76
N ARG A 56 -11.92 14.23 -18.10
CA ARG A 56 -10.65 13.73 -17.57
C ARG A 56 -10.24 14.44 -16.28
N PHE A 57 -10.86 14.09 -15.16
CA PHE A 57 -10.59 14.72 -13.86
C PHE A 57 -9.13 14.66 -13.41
N SER A 58 -8.35 13.64 -13.79
CA SER A 58 -6.91 13.59 -13.48
C SER A 58 -6.14 14.75 -14.13
N SER A 59 -6.58 15.24 -15.29
CA SER A 59 -5.96 16.34 -16.02
C SER A 59 -6.43 17.73 -15.57
N MET A 60 -7.20 17.83 -14.49
CA MET A 60 -7.60 19.10 -13.89
C MET A 60 -6.57 19.63 -12.89
N SER A 61 -6.61 20.94 -12.65
CA SER A 61 -5.87 21.55 -11.57
C SER A 61 -6.41 21.11 -10.20
N THR A 62 -5.54 21.08 -9.19
CA THR A 62 -5.93 20.78 -7.80
C THR A 62 -6.93 21.79 -7.25
N HIS A 63 -6.84 23.05 -7.68
CA HIS A 63 -7.82 24.08 -7.39
C HIS A 63 -9.20 23.72 -7.96
N LYS A 64 -9.27 23.30 -9.23
CA LYS A 64 -10.54 22.92 -9.85
C LYS A 64 -11.12 21.63 -9.26
N LEU A 65 -10.29 20.65 -8.93
CA LEU A 65 -10.75 19.43 -8.23
C LEU A 65 -11.41 19.75 -6.88
N ARG A 66 -10.92 20.77 -6.15
CA ARG A 66 -11.59 21.26 -4.94
C ARG A 66 -12.95 21.88 -5.26
N ALA A 67 -13.04 22.68 -6.31
CA ALA A 67 -14.33 23.24 -6.74
C ALA A 67 -15.33 22.16 -7.18
N VAL A 68 -14.86 21.08 -7.83
CA VAL A 68 -15.69 19.90 -8.17
C VAL A 68 -16.22 19.21 -6.91
N PHE A 69 -15.38 19.09 -5.88
CA PHE A 69 -15.76 18.50 -4.60
C PHE A 69 -16.89 19.28 -3.90
N GLU A 70 -16.89 20.60 -4.06
CA GLU A 70 -17.86 21.53 -3.46
C GLU A 70 -19.06 21.83 -4.39
N CYS A 71 -19.09 21.25 -5.59
CA CYS A 71 -20.09 21.57 -6.61
C CYS A 71 -21.47 20.95 -6.26
N GLU A 72 -22.48 21.79 -6.05
CA GLU A 72 -23.84 21.34 -5.74
C GLU A 72 -24.52 20.59 -6.89
N ASP A 73 -24.06 20.76 -8.13
CA ASP A 73 -24.63 20.07 -9.30
C ASP A 73 -24.09 18.65 -9.47
N ILE A 74 -23.18 18.22 -8.60
CA ILE A 74 -22.65 16.86 -8.57
C ILE A 74 -23.06 16.21 -7.25
N ASP A 75 -23.49 14.96 -7.32
CA ASP A 75 -23.75 14.20 -6.10
C ASP A 75 -22.48 14.12 -5.23
N PRO A 76 -22.55 14.44 -3.92
CA PRO A 76 -21.37 14.47 -3.05
C PRO A 76 -20.57 13.16 -3.02
N SER A 77 -21.26 12.02 -3.10
CA SER A 77 -20.61 10.70 -3.12
C SER A 77 -19.88 10.45 -4.43
N LEU A 78 -20.44 10.94 -5.55
CA LEU A 78 -19.81 10.90 -6.86
C LEU A 78 -18.61 11.86 -6.92
N ALA A 79 -18.76 13.10 -6.47
CA ALA A 79 -17.69 14.10 -6.41
C ALA A 79 -16.48 13.58 -5.63
N SER A 80 -16.73 13.00 -4.44
CA SER A 80 -15.69 12.37 -3.61
C SER A 80 -14.94 11.27 -4.35
N LYS A 81 -15.66 10.38 -5.06
CA LYS A 81 -15.06 9.28 -5.83
C LYS A 81 -14.20 9.79 -7.00
N LEU A 82 -14.68 10.80 -7.72
CA LEU A 82 -13.98 11.39 -8.87
C LEU A 82 -12.68 12.06 -8.45
N VAL A 83 -12.73 12.89 -7.40
CA VAL A 83 -11.57 13.62 -6.89
C VAL A 83 -10.54 12.65 -6.30
N ALA A 84 -10.97 11.65 -5.53
CA ALA A 84 -10.07 10.61 -5.03
C ALA A 84 -9.38 9.85 -6.16
N ARG A 85 -10.13 9.45 -7.20
CA ARG A 85 -9.57 8.74 -8.37
C ARG A 85 -8.58 9.63 -9.13
N ALA A 86 -8.88 10.91 -9.31
CA ALA A 86 -7.99 11.86 -9.96
C ALA A 86 -6.66 12.01 -9.20
N PHE A 87 -6.72 12.11 -7.86
CA PHE A 87 -5.51 12.17 -7.04
C PHE A 87 -4.67 10.89 -7.13
N ILE A 88 -5.29 9.71 -7.17
CA ILE A 88 -4.57 8.44 -7.33
C ILE A 88 -3.83 8.41 -8.68
N VAL A 89 -4.52 8.72 -9.78
CA VAL A 89 -3.90 8.74 -11.12
C VAL A 89 -2.77 9.78 -11.18
N ASN A 90 -2.96 10.95 -10.57
CA ASN A 90 -1.91 11.98 -10.52
C ASN A 90 -0.70 11.56 -9.68
N ALA A 91 -0.92 10.81 -8.59
CA ALA A 91 0.16 10.22 -7.82
C ALA A 91 0.90 9.14 -8.62
N GLU A 92 0.18 8.25 -9.29
CA GLU A 92 0.75 7.20 -10.16
C GLU A 92 1.53 7.80 -11.35
N GLU A 93 0.99 8.83 -12.01
CA GLU A 93 1.69 9.54 -13.08
C GLU A 93 2.90 10.32 -12.56
N ALA A 94 2.80 10.93 -11.38
CA ALA A 94 3.93 11.60 -10.74
C ALA A 94 5.03 10.57 -10.43
N GLU A 95 4.68 9.38 -9.95
CA GLU A 95 5.60 8.25 -9.79
C GLU A 95 6.20 7.83 -11.13
N LEU A 96 5.40 7.66 -12.19
CA LEU A 96 5.86 7.27 -13.53
C LEU A 96 6.81 8.32 -14.15
N LYS A 97 6.53 9.61 -13.93
CA LYS A 97 7.39 10.73 -14.34
C LYS A 97 8.64 10.84 -13.48
N HIS A 98 8.55 10.49 -12.19
CA HIS A 98 9.69 10.34 -11.30
C HIS A 98 10.55 9.09 -11.59
N CYS A 99 10.02 8.09 -12.30
CA CYS A 99 10.73 6.85 -12.67
C CYS A 99 11.90 7.02 -13.66
N VAL A 100 12.27 8.24 -14.04
CA VAL A 100 13.59 8.52 -14.70
C VAL A 100 14.70 8.69 -13.66
N ALA A 101 14.37 8.76 -12.36
CA ALA A 101 15.30 8.54 -11.28
C ALA A 101 14.86 7.29 -10.52
N GLU A 102 15.63 6.21 -10.63
CA GLU A 102 15.47 5.02 -9.79
C GLU A 102 15.50 5.43 -8.30
N CYS A 103 14.34 5.68 -7.71
CA CYS A 103 14.18 5.66 -6.27
C CYS A 103 14.31 4.19 -5.85
N ALA A 104 15.54 3.76 -5.56
CA ALA A 104 15.78 2.57 -4.76
C ALA A 104 15.15 2.81 -3.38
N TYR A 105 13.86 2.47 -3.21
CA TYR A 105 13.23 2.46 -1.89
C TYR A 105 14.10 1.59 -0.99
N LYS A 106 14.80 2.22 -0.03
CA LYS A 106 15.81 1.56 0.81
C LYS A 106 15.23 0.41 1.64
N LEU A 107 13.90 0.32 1.76
CA LEU A 107 13.19 -0.66 2.59
C LEU A 107 12.23 -1.48 1.70
N PRO A 108 12.22 -2.82 1.81
CA PRO A 108 11.33 -3.68 1.04
C PRO A 108 9.85 -3.42 1.38
N PRO A 109 8.97 -3.40 0.36
CA PRO A 109 7.53 -3.19 0.55
C PRO A 109 6.88 -4.38 1.25
N LEU A 110 5.76 -4.11 1.93
CA LEU A 110 4.92 -5.12 2.58
C LEU A 110 3.58 -5.22 1.87
N LYS A 111 3.02 -6.43 1.81
CA LYS A 111 1.59 -6.63 1.53
C LYS A 111 0.87 -6.89 2.85
N VAL A 112 -0.08 -6.01 3.19
CA VAL A 112 -0.85 -6.10 4.45
C VAL A 112 -2.31 -6.40 4.13
N ILE A 113 -2.88 -7.37 4.83
CA ILE A 113 -4.29 -7.76 4.72
C ILE A 113 -4.90 -7.66 6.12
N GLN A 114 -5.81 -6.71 6.30
CA GLN A 114 -6.61 -6.61 7.53
C GLN A 114 -7.60 -7.79 7.58
N LEU A 115 -7.69 -8.48 8.71
CA LEU A 115 -8.64 -9.58 8.88
C LEU A 115 -10.03 -9.03 9.23
N ALA A 116 -11.05 -9.41 8.45
CA ALA A 116 -12.43 -8.93 8.65
C ALA A 116 -12.99 -9.28 10.04
N GLU A 117 -12.50 -10.36 10.64
CA GLU A 117 -12.90 -10.85 11.96
C GLU A 117 -12.43 -9.92 13.11
N SER A 118 -11.41 -9.09 12.89
CA SER A 118 -10.93 -8.15 13.91
C SER A 118 -10.10 -7.00 13.32
N LEU A 119 -10.49 -5.77 13.62
CA LEU A 119 -9.72 -4.57 13.29
C LEU A 119 -8.38 -4.50 14.03
N ALA A 120 -8.17 -5.34 15.05
CA ALA A 120 -6.92 -5.46 15.78
C ALA A 120 -6.04 -6.63 15.28
N LYS A 121 -6.37 -7.26 14.14
CA LYS A 121 -5.59 -8.37 13.56
C LYS A 121 -5.29 -8.19 12.08
N CYS A 122 -4.05 -8.46 11.67
CA CYS A 122 -3.66 -8.40 10.26
C CYS A 122 -2.69 -9.53 9.86
N LEU A 123 -2.64 -9.81 8.56
CA LEU A 123 -1.62 -10.61 7.91
C LEU A 123 -0.67 -9.71 7.14
N VAL A 124 0.63 -9.88 7.36
CA VAL A 124 1.70 -9.12 6.71
C VAL A 124 2.55 -10.09 5.92
N PHE A 125 2.82 -9.78 4.66
CA PHE A 125 3.67 -10.59 3.78
C PHE A 125 4.90 -9.79 3.37
N LEU A 126 6.05 -10.45 3.42
CA LEU A 126 7.35 -9.90 3.03
C LEU A 126 8.05 -10.91 2.13
N ASP A 127 8.34 -10.50 0.91
CA ASP A 127 9.10 -11.29 -0.04
C ASP A 127 10.51 -10.70 -0.21
N LEU A 128 11.52 -11.55 -0.14
CA LEU A 128 12.93 -11.14 -0.25
C LEU A 128 13.62 -11.99 -1.32
N ARG A 129 14.44 -11.35 -2.16
CA ARG A 129 15.30 -12.07 -3.10
C ARG A 129 16.45 -12.75 -2.38
N GLN A 130 16.92 -13.88 -2.90
CA GLN A 130 18.05 -14.62 -2.33
C GLN A 130 19.30 -13.75 -2.24
N GLU A 131 19.56 -12.89 -3.23
CA GLU A 131 20.69 -11.98 -3.24
C GLU A 131 20.58 -10.92 -2.14
N GLN A 132 19.36 -10.43 -1.87
CA GLN A 132 19.09 -9.49 -0.78
C GLN A 132 19.33 -10.14 0.58
N CYS A 133 18.93 -11.41 0.75
CA CYS A 133 19.26 -12.17 1.95
C CYS A 133 20.77 -12.35 2.08
N ALA A 134 21.47 -12.74 1.02
CA ALA A 134 22.91 -12.98 1.03
C ALA A 134 23.70 -11.73 1.45
N ALA A 135 23.28 -10.55 1.03
CA ALA A 135 23.88 -9.26 1.37
C ALA A 135 23.80 -8.91 2.88
N LEU A 136 22.98 -9.60 3.66
CA LEU A 136 22.91 -9.42 5.12
C LEU A 136 24.09 -10.09 5.85
N PHE A 137 24.84 -10.98 5.21
CA PHE A 137 25.97 -11.63 5.86
C PHE A 137 27.13 -10.64 6.08
N PRO A 138 27.87 -10.67 7.21
CA PRO A 138 27.73 -11.62 8.34
C PRO A 138 26.79 -11.15 9.45
N THR A 139 26.52 -9.86 9.60
CA THR A 139 25.77 -9.32 10.74
C THR A 139 24.80 -8.20 10.34
N GLY A 140 24.57 -8.05 9.05
CA GLY A 140 23.65 -7.07 8.47
C GLY A 140 22.20 -7.37 8.80
N TYR A 141 21.39 -6.32 8.72
CA TYR A 141 19.95 -6.38 8.92
C TYR A 141 19.23 -5.48 7.91
N MET A 142 17.94 -5.74 7.74
CA MET A 142 17.04 -4.94 6.92
C MET A 142 15.71 -4.79 7.64
N LYS A 143 15.15 -3.59 7.59
CA LYS A 143 13.80 -3.30 8.08
C LYS A 143 12.87 -3.19 6.87
N SER A 144 11.66 -3.72 6.97
CA SER A 144 10.61 -3.45 5.99
C SER A 144 10.13 -2.01 6.08
N GLN A 145 9.28 -1.62 5.13
CA GLN A 145 8.37 -0.49 5.33
C GLN A 145 7.51 -0.71 6.58
N VAL A 146 7.00 0.39 7.13
CA VAL A 146 6.09 0.35 8.27
C VAL A 146 4.69 -0.08 7.85
N PHE A 147 3.98 -0.78 8.72
CA PHE A 147 2.56 -1.05 8.59
C PHE A 147 1.83 -0.64 9.87
N TYR A 148 0.58 -0.22 9.75
CA TYR A 148 -0.19 0.30 10.87
C TYR A 148 -1.24 -0.72 11.31
N LEU A 149 -1.34 -0.93 12.63
CA LEU A 149 -2.38 -1.75 13.25
C LEU A 149 -2.88 -1.05 14.52
N SER A 150 -4.17 -0.74 14.58
CA SER A 150 -4.80 0.04 15.67
C SER A 150 -4.01 1.31 16.04
N GLY A 151 -3.54 2.06 15.03
CA GLY A 151 -2.77 3.30 15.21
C GLY A 151 -1.29 3.11 15.55
N ASN A 152 -0.82 1.88 15.76
CA ASN A 152 0.58 1.58 16.07
C ASN A 152 1.38 1.24 14.81
N ALA A 153 2.56 1.82 14.67
CA ALA A 153 3.45 1.61 13.52
C ALA A 153 4.41 0.43 13.76
N PHE A 154 4.15 -0.70 13.12
CA PHE A 154 4.98 -1.89 13.15
C PHE A 154 5.89 -2.00 11.93
N TYR A 155 6.93 -2.83 12.02
CA TYR A 155 7.79 -3.22 10.91
C TYR A 155 8.31 -4.65 11.14
N LEU A 156 8.72 -5.32 10.06
CA LEU A 156 9.48 -6.57 10.16
C LEU A 156 10.97 -6.25 10.01
N ARG A 157 11.79 -6.91 10.83
CA ARG A 157 13.25 -6.87 10.70
C ARG A 157 13.78 -8.27 10.43
N VAL A 158 14.58 -8.38 9.39
CA VAL A 158 15.38 -9.58 9.10
C VAL A 158 16.84 -9.29 9.41
N GLN A 159 17.57 -10.27 9.93
CA GLN A 159 18.95 -10.09 10.35
C GLN A 159 19.75 -11.38 10.17
N CYS A 160 21.00 -11.24 9.74
CA CYS A 160 22.00 -12.29 9.92
C CYS A 160 22.50 -12.21 11.36
N ASN A 161 22.06 -13.13 12.21
CA ASN A 161 22.51 -13.19 13.60
C ASN A 161 23.80 -14.00 13.67
N LYS A 162 24.74 -13.53 14.47
CA LYS A 162 25.92 -14.30 14.86
C LYS A 162 25.69 -14.86 16.26
N ASN A 163 25.93 -16.16 16.45
CA ASN A 163 26.03 -16.75 17.77
C ASN A 163 27.46 -16.56 18.27
N ASP A 164 27.64 -15.86 19.39
CA ASP A 164 28.96 -15.54 19.94
C ASP A 164 29.72 -16.79 20.42
N GLU A 165 29.00 -17.82 20.88
CA GLU A 165 29.63 -19.06 21.39
C GLU A 165 30.15 -19.96 20.28
N SER A 166 29.36 -20.17 19.22
CA SER A 166 29.70 -21.11 18.14
C SER A 166 30.27 -20.42 16.89
N SER A 167 30.32 -19.09 16.87
CA SER A 167 30.59 -18.28 15.66
C SER A 167 29.69 -18.62 14.45
N SER A 168 28.58 -19.35 14.67
CA SER A 168 27.65 -19.73 13.62
C SER A 168 26.69 -18.59 13.32
N HIS A 169 26.30 -18.46 12.07
CA HIS A 169 25.33 -17.45 11.65
C HIS A 169 23.95 -18.09 11.41
N SER A 170 22.87 -17.35 11.64
CA SER A 170 21.50 -17.79 11.38
C SER A 170 20.59 -16.66 10.92
N PHE A 171 19.52 -17.02 10.21
CA PHE A 171 18.53 -16.04 9.77
C PHE A 171 17.53 -15.73 10.90
N GLY A 172 17.55 -14.49 11.36
CA GLY A 172 16.61 -13.95 12.33
C GLY A 172 15.44 -13.22 11.70
N LEU A 173 14.27 -13.31 12.33
CA LEU A 173 13.08 -12.55 11.97
C LEU A 173 12.42 -12.01 13.24
N TYR A 174 12.15 -10.72 13.23
CA TYR A 174 11.63 -9.97 14.37
C TYR A 174 10.47 -9.08 13.95
N LEU A 175 9.49 -8.95 14.85
CA LEU A 175 8.46 -7.93 14.77
C LEU A 175 8.93 -6.74 15.61
N GLY A 176 9.06 -5.60 14.96
CA GLY A 176 9.38 -4.34 15.59
C GLY A 176 8.20 -3.37 15.56
N ILE A 177 8.27 -2.38 16.42
CA ILE A 177 7.30 -1.29 16.51
C ILE A 177 8.07 0.00 16.77
N GLY A 178 7.65 1.07 16.11
CA GLY A 178 8.25 2.39 16.20
C GLY A 178 8.12 3.03 17.59
N GLU A 179 8.53 4.30 17.68
CA GLU A 179 8.31 5.07 18.92
C GLU A 179 6.83 5.15 19.26
N ARG A 180 6.53 4.94 20.55
CA ARG A 180 5.18 4.85 21.08
C ARG A 180 5.08 5.60 22.41
N LEU A 181 3.88 6.12 22.67
CA LEU A 181 3.55 6.74 23.95
C LEU A 181 3.13 5.69 24.98
N ASP A 182 2.41 4.65 24.54
CA ASP A 182 1.76 3.66 25.39
C ASP A 182 2.34 2.25 25.24
N THR A 183 1.91 1.34 26.12
CA THR A 183 2.30 -0.07 26.10
C THR A 183 1.36 -0.89 25.22
N VAL A 184 1.90 -1.75 24.36
CA VAL A 184 1.11 -2.56 23.41
C VAL A 184 1.35 -4.05 23.66
N PHE A 185 0.31 -4.79 24.02
CA PHE A 185 0.37 -6.26 24.08
C PHE A 185 0.07 -6.85 22.70
N THR A 186 1.03 -7.59 22.14
CA THR A 186 0.90 -8.15 20.80
C THR A 186 1.11 -9.66 20.81
N GLN A 187 0.19 -10.39 20.18
CA GLN A 187 0.34 -11.80 19.84
C GLN A 187 0.66 -11.90 18.35
N TYR A 188 1.62 -12.74 17.99
CA TYR A 188 1.94 -12.93 16.59
C TYR A 188 2.56 -14.29 16.28
N THR A 189 2.39 -14.74 15.04
CA THR A 189 3.09 -15.91 14.49
C THR A 189 3.82 -15.50 13.23
N PHE A 190 4.96 -16.14 12.97
CA PHE A 190 5.60 -16.06 11.66
C PHE A 190 5.29 -17.32 10.87
N ALA A 191 5.33 -17.21 9.55
CA ALA A 191 5.30 -18.34 8.67
C ALA A 191 6.20 -18.12 7.47
N TYR A 192 6.74 -19.19 6.91
CA TYR A 192 7.56 -19.16 5.71
C TYR A 192 7.17 -20.28 4.74
N ARG A 193 7.35 -20.05 3.45
CA ARG A 193 7.01 -21.04 2.41
C ARG A 193 8.18 -21.99 2.12
N LEU A 194 7.87 -23.26 1.85
CA LEU A 194 8.85 -24.29 1.50
C LEU A 194 8.65 -24.80 0.06
N LYS A 195 9.75 -25.01 -0.68
CA LYS A 195 9.77 -25.56 -2.06
C LYS A 195 8.96 -26.86 -2.23
N PRO A 196 9.10 -27.90 -1.37
CA PRO A 196 8.49 -29.20 -1.62
C PRO A 196 6.95 -29.18 -1.55
N SER A 197 6.39 -28.36 -0.66
CA SER A 197 4.94 -28.33 -0.40
C SER A 197 4.25 -27.09 -0.96
N ARG A 198 5.00 -26.02 -1.26
CA ARG A 198 4.50 -24.65 -1.54
C ARG A 198 3.56 -24.10 -0.45
N ARG A 199 3.50 -24.75 0.72
CA ARG A 199 2.68 -24.35 1.87
C ARG A 199 3.51 -23.54 2.86
N PHE A 200 2.82 -22.71 3.63
CA PHE A 200 3.42 -22.00 4.74
C PHE A 200 3.61 -22.95 5.93
N ARG A 201 4.82 -22.93 6.51
CA ARG A 201 5.10 -23.51 7.82
C ARG A 201 5.07 -22.39 8.85
N THR A 202 4.15 -22.49 9.80
CA THR A 202 3.96 -21.50 10.87
C THR A 202 4.84 -21.83 12.08
N THR A 203 5.37 -20.80 12.75
CA THR A 203 6.10 -20.91 14.01
C THR A 203 5.15 -21.08 15.19
N GLY A 204 5.69 -21.30 16.39
CA GLY A 204 4.92 -21.11 17.62
C GLY A 204 4.45 -19.65 17.74
N MET A 205 3.31 -19.46 18.43
CA MET A 205 2.80 -18.14 18.79
C MET A 205 3.76 -17.47 19.76
N LEU A 206 4.05 -16.20 19.49
CA LEU A 206 4.80 -15.32 20.37
C LEU A 206 3.83 -14.32 20.98
N GLU A 207 4.04 -14.03 22.25
CA GLU A 207 3.37 -12.96 22.96
C GLU A 207 4.44 -12.02 23.49
N TYR A 208 4.30 -10.74 23.23
CA TYR A 208 5.25 -9.76 23.71
C TYR A 208 4.56 -8.45 24.06
N GLN A 209 4.97 -7.90 25.20
CA GLN A 209 4.53 -6.61 25.67
C GLN A 209 5.55 -5.55 25.29
N PHE A 210 5.19 -4.76 24.30
CA PHE A 210 5.98 -3.67 23.80
C PHE A 210 5.84 -2.45 24.74
N VAL A 211 6.78 -2.28 25.68
CA VAL A 211 6.84 -1.16 26.64
C VAL A 211 7.76 -0.03 26.15
N LYS A 212 7.42 1.24 26.42
CA LYS A 212 8.27 2.39 26.08
C LYS A 212 9.65 2.30 26.76
N GLY A 213 10.72 2.62 26.04
CA GLY A 213 12.09 2.62 26.56
C GLY A 213 12.75 1.24 26.73
N GLN A 214 12.07 0.17 26.31
CA GLN A 214 12.61 -1.19 26.26
C GLN A 214 12.88 -1.64 24.81
N THR A 215 13.29 -2.90 24.64
CA THR A 215 13.52 -3.52 23.33
C THR A 215 12.32 -3.29 22.41
N SER A 216 12.57 -2.64 21.26
CA SER A 216 11.54 -2.30 20.28
C SER A 216 11.18 -3.45 19.34
N GLU A 217 11.83 -4.60 19.48
CA GLU A 217 11.74 -5.74 18.57
C GLU A 217 11.84 -7.07 19.32
N TYR A 218 11.02 -8.04 18.95
CA TYR A 218 11.04 -9.40 19.51
C TYR A 218 10.75 -10.43 18.42
N GLY A 219 11.28 -11.64 18.55
CA GLY A 219 11.18 -12.64 17.48
C GLY A 219 12.14 -13.83 17.63
N PHE A 220 12.44 -14.49 16.52
CA PHE A 220 13.32 -15.66 16.51
C PHE A 220 14.70 -15.30 15.97
N ALA A 221 15.74 -15.62 16.74
CA ALA A 221 17.13 -15.47 16.30
C ALA A 221 17.55 -16.45 15.19
N ASN A 222 16.87 -17.61 15.13
CA ASN A 222 17.05 -18.61 14.07
C ASN A 222 15.69 -19.15 13.63
N LEU A 223 15.04 -18.45 12.69
CA LEU A 223 13.69 -18.77 12.21
C LEU A 223 13.60 -20.18 11.60
N PHE A 224 14.61 -20.56 10.82
CA PHE A 224 14.61 -21.82 10.06
C PHE A 224 15.25 -22.98 10.83
N LYS A 225 15.78 -22.74 12.04
CA LYS A 225 16.58 -23.71 12.80
C LYS A 225 17.71 -24.31 11.96
N THR A 226 18.28 -23.49 11.08
CA THR A 226 19.24 -23.89 10.04
C THR A 226 20.41 -22.89 10.03
N PRO A 227 21.66 -23.33 9.88
CA PRO A 227 22.80 -22.43 9.73
C PRO A 227 22.68 -21.56 8.47
N TRP A 228 23.24 -20.36 8.50
CA TRP A 228 23.17 -19.40 7.39
C TRP A 228 23.68 -19.97 6.06
N THR A 229 24.79 -20.72 6.10
CA THR A 229 25.39 -21.35 4.91
C THR A 229 24.43 -22.30 4.22
N SER A 230 23.72 -23.14 4.98
CA SER A 230 22.68 -24.04 4.45
C SER A 230 21.41 -23.30 4.06
N PHE A 231 21.06 -22.23 4.79
CA PHE A 231 19.90 -21.40 4.46
C PHE A 231 20.07 -20.72 3.10
N ILE A 232 21.22 -20.12 2.81
CA ILE A 232 21.47 -19.32 1.59
C ILE A 232 21.92 -20.15 0.38
N ALA A 233 22.19 -21.45 0.57
CA ALA A 233 22.65 -22.34 -0.49
C ALA A 233 21.69 -22.40 -1.69
N GLY A 234 22.21 -22.66 -2.89
CA GLY A 234 21.40 -22.68 -4.13
C GLY A 234 20.30 -23.76 -4.13
N ASP A 235 20.53 -24.85 -3.41
CA ASP A 235 19.58 -25.96 -3.22
C ASP A 235 18.64 -25.76 -2.02
N SER A 236 18.73 -24.61 -1.34
CA SER A 236 17.92 -24.31 -0.15
C SER A 236 16.42 -24.46 -0.44
N PRO A 237 15.68 -25.16 0.45
CA PRO A 237 14.25 -25.38 0.29
C PRO A 237 13.41 -24.13 0.58
N HIS A 238 14.02 -23.06 1.08
CA HIS A 238 13.32 -21.84 1.51
C HIS A 238 13.09 -20.82 0.39
N PHE A 239 13.85 -20.91 -0.71
CA PHE A 239 13.74 -20.01 -1.85
C PHE A 239 12.94 -20.65 -2.98
N LEU A 240 11.78 -20.10 -3.32
CA LEU A 240 10.99 -20.51 -4.47
C LEU A 240 11.28 -19.53 -5.62
N ASN A 241 11.87 -20.02 -6.71
CA ASN A 241 12.28 -19.18 -7.84
C ASN A 241 13.16 -17.98 -7.40
N GLY A 242 14.07 -18.20 -6.45
CA GLY A 242 14.94 -17.15 -5.91
C GLY A 242 14.28 -16.22 -4.88
N LEU A 243 13.02 -16.45 -4.50
CA LEU A 243 12.29 -15.65 -3.52
C LEU A 243 12.03 -16.40 -2.22
N LEU A 244 12.37 -15.77 -1.10
CA LEU A 244 11.94 -16.16 0.23
C LEU A 244 10.59 -15.48 0.52
N HIS A 245 9.58 -16.29 0.85
CA HIS A 245 8.25 -15.78 1.21
C HIS A 245 8.03 -15.88 2.72
N LEU A 246 7.90 -14.73 3.37
CA LEU A 246 7.59 -14.61 4.80
C LEU A 246 6.18 -14.07 5.00
N ARG A 247 5.56 -14.49 6.09
CA ARG A 247 4.27 -14.01 6.57
C ARG A 247 4.33 -13.79 8.07
N ALA A 248 3.73 -12.72 8.56
CA ALA A 248 3.43 -12.54 9.98
C ALA A 248 1.91 -12.41 10.13
N GLU A 249 1.34 -13.10 11.11
CA GLU A 249 -0.01 -12.82 11.60
C GLU A 249 0.13 -12.09 12.91
N VAL A 250 -0.41 -10.86 13.00
CA VAL A 250 -0.20 -9.96 14.13
C VAL A 250 -1.55 -9.54 14.69
N ALA A 251 -1.70 -9.66 16.00
CA ALA A 251 -2.88 -9.30 16.76
C ALA A 251 -2.50 -8.40 17.95
N ILE A 252 -3.21 -7.30 18.13
CA ILE A 252 -3.15 -6.51 19.37
C ILE A 252 -4.28 -6.97 20.28
N ASN A 253 -3.94 -7.34 21.51
CA ASN A 253 -4.97 -7.59 22.51
C ASN A 253 -5.30 -6.26 23.19
N THR A 254 -6.52 -5.79 23.00
CA THR A 254 -7.09 -4.73 23.84
C THR A 254 -7.44 -5.36 25.19
N GLN A 255 -6.83 -4.86 26.26
CA GLN A 255 -7.36 -5.07 27.61
C GLN A 255 -8.69 -4.33 27.78
#